data_AF-A0A660N724-F1
#
_entry.id   AF-A0A660N724-F1
#
_cell.length_a   1.000
_cell.length_b   1.000
_cell.length_c   1.000
_cell.angle_alpha   90.00
_cell.angle_beta   90.00
_cell.angle_gamma   90.00
#
_symmetry.space_group_name_H-M   'P 1'
#
loop_
_entity.id
_entity.type
_entity.pdbx_description
1 polymer ?
#
loop_
_entity_poly.entity_id
_entity_poly.type
_entity_poly.pdbx_seq_one_letter_code
_entity_poly.pdbx_strand_id
1 'polypeptide(L)' 'DATWELLAEPIQTVMRRYAVPNAYEQLKDLTRGKDGITPETLRQFINGLAIPDDAKQTLLDLTPALYIGKAVALAKRV' A
#
# COMPACT_ATOMS: atom_id res chain seq x y z
N ASP A 1 2.22 15.90 5.32
CA ASP A 1 1.96 14.87 6.32
C ASP A 1 1.02 13.83 5.71
N ALA A 2 1.57 12.73 5.20
CA ALA A 2 0.78 11.68 4.56
C ALA A 2 1.28 10.34 5.10
N THR A 3 0.43 9.63 5.82
CA THR A 3 0.79 8.37 6.48
C THR A 3 0.72 7.24 5.45
N TRP A 4 1.71 7.17 4.56
CA TRP A 4 1.81 6.13 3.53
C TRP A 4 1.95 4.72 4.12
N GLU A 5 2.38 4.60 5.37
CA GLU A 5 2.40 3.37 6.16
C GLU A 5 1.02 2.69 6.25
N LEU A 6 -0.07 3.45 6.18
CA LEU A 6 -1.43 2.90 6.18
C LEU A 6 -1.75 2.09 4.92
N LEU A 7 -1.03 2.33 3.82
CA LEU A 7 -1.19 1.58 2.58
C LEU A 7 -0.47 0.22 2.61
N ALA A 8 0.29 -0.10 3.67
CA ALA A 8 0.99 -1.36 3.78
C ALA A 8 0.03 -2.57 3.81
N GLU A 9 -1.03 -2.50 4.62
CA GLU A 9 -2.08 -3.54 4.74
C GLU A 9 -2.83 -3.86 3.42
N PRO A 10 -3.37 -2.88 2.67
CA PRO A 10 -4.03 -3.17 1.39
C PRO A 10 -3.07 -3.73 0.35
N ILE A 11 -1.82 -3.24 0.31
CA ILE A 11 -0.77 -3.80 -0.57
C ILE A 11 -0.52 -5.26 -0.23
N GLN A 12 -0.36 -5.59 1.07
CA GLN A 12 -0.18 -6.96 1.52
C GLN A 12 -1.35 -7.87 1.12
N THR A 13 -2.58 -7.36 1.22
CA THR A 13 -3.79 -8.08 0.85
C THR A 13 -3.82 -8.41 -0.64
N VAL A 14 -3.50 -7.44 -1.50
CA VAL A 14 -3.42 -7.65 -2.95
C VAL A 14 -2.29 -8.62 -3.30
N MET A 15 -1.12 -8.47 -2.67
CA MET A 15 -0.01 -9.41 -2.85
C MET A 15 -0.41 -10.85 -2.50
N ARG A 16 -1.14 -11.06 -1.39
CA ARG A 16 -1.67 -12.39 -1.03
C ARG A 16 -2.70 -12.90 -2.04
N ARG A 17 -3.57 -12.03 -2.54
CA ARG A 17 -4.59 -12.39 -3.55
C ARG A 17 -3.95 -12.92 -4.83
N TYR A 18 -2.80 -12.38 -5.23
CA TYR A 18 -2.04 -12.82 -6.40
C TYR A 18 -0.94 -13.84 -6.09
N ALA A 19 -0.95 -14.43 -4.89
CA ALA A 19 0.03 -15.42 -4.45
C ALA A 19 1.50 -14.96 -4.59
N VAL A 20 1.76 -13.67 -4.37
CA VAL A 20 3.12 -13.12 -4.37
C VAL A 20 3.91 -13.74 -3.21
N PRO A 21 5.06 -14.38 -3.47
CA PRO A 21 5.86 -15.01 -2.43
C PRO A 21 6.42 -13.98 -1.45
N ASN A 22 6.52 -14.34 -0.18
CA ASN A 22 7.14 -13.52 0.86
C ASN A 22 6.56 -12.10 0.98
N ALA A 23 5.26 -11.93 0.72
CA ALA A 23 4.62 -10.61 0.69
C ALA A 23 4.84 -9.78 1.95
N TYR A 24 4.78 -10.42 3.12
CA TYR A 24 5.05 -9.80 4.40
C TYR A 24 6.52 -9.35 4.54
N GLU A 25 7.48 -10.16 4.11
CA GLU A 25 8.91 -9.83 4.20
C GLU A 25 9.29 -8.71 3.25
N GLN A 26 8.77 -8.74 2.02
CA GLN A 26 8.96 -7.69 1.03
C GLN A 26 8.40 -6.34 1.52
N LEU A 27 7.23 -6.36 2.14
CA LEU A 27 6.63 -5.16 2.72
C LEU A 27 7.39 -4.65 3.95
N LYS A 28 7.86 -5.57 4.79
CA LYS A 28 8.70 -5.26 5.95
C LYS A 28 10.00 -4.59 5.51
N ASP A 29 10.64 -5.06 4.44
CA ASP A 29 11.85 -4.46 3.89
C ASP A 29 11.59 -3.00 3.45
N LEU A 30 10.47 -2.76 2.75
CA LEU A 30 10.01 -1.43 2.37
C LEU A 30 9.81 -0.49 3.57
N THR A 31 9.21 -0.99 4.66
CA THR A 31 8.97 -0.18 5.88
C THR A 31 10.22 0.05 6.74
N ARG A 32 11.31 -0.69 6.49
CA ARG A 32 12.53 -0.65 7.32
C ARG A 32 13.58 0.34 6.80
N GLY A 33 13.42 0.82 5.57
CA GLY A 33 14.23 1.90 5.02
C GLY A 33 14.09 3.15 5.88
N LYS A 34 15.22 3.79 6.20
CA LYS A 34 15.38 4.84 7.23
C LYS A 34 14.48 6.09 7.12
N ASP A 35 13.71 6.24 6.03
CA ASP A 35 12.88 7.40 5.72
C ASP A 35 11.36 7.11 5.69
N GLY A 36 10.93 5.89 6.04
CA GLY A 36 9.53 5.48 6.00
C GLY A 36 9.02 5.22 4.58
N ILE A 37 7.74 4.85 4.46
CA ILE A 37 7.13 4.60 3.15
C ILE A 37 6.91 5.94 2.44
N THR A 38 7.49 6.10 1.25
CA THR A 38 7.26 7.27 0.39
C THR A 38 6.49 6.88 -0.87
N PRO A 39 5.78 7.81 -1.53
CA PRO A 39 5.08 7.51 -2.79
C PRO A 39 5.99 6.92 -3.85
N GLU A 40 7.23 7.40 -3.94
CA GLU A 40 8.22 6.96 -4.92
C GLU A 40 8.69 5.53 -4.64
N THR A 41 9.02 5.22 -3.39
CA THR A 41 9.43 3.87 -2.99
C THR A 41 8.29 2.85 -3.15
N LEU A 42 7.05 3.24 -2.82
CA LEU A 42 5.86 2.42 -3.05
C LEU A 42 5.62 2.14 -4.54
N ARG A 43 5.79 3.16 -5.40
CA ARG A 43 5.66 3.03 -6.85
C ARG A 43 6.70 2.07 -7.43
N GLN A 44 7.95 2.20 -7.01
CA GLN A 44 9.01 1.29 -7.43
C GLN A 44 8.75 -0.14 -6.96
N PHE A 45 8.29 -0.30 -5.71
CA PHE A 45 7.90 -1.58 -5.15
C PHE A 45 6.79 -2.27 -5.96
N ILE A 46 5.67 -1.57 -6.22
CA ILE A 46 4.53 -2.10 -6.98
C ILE A 46 4.94 -2.50 -8.41
N ASN A 47 5.78 -1.69 -9.06
CA ASN A 47 6.28 -2.02 -10.40
C ASN A 47 7.13 -3.30 -10.41
N GLY A 48 7.86 -3.57 -9.34
CA GLY A 48 8.67 -4.79 -9.17
C GLY A 48 7.87 -6.06 -8.86
N LEU A 49 6.58 -5.95 -8.53
CA LEU A 49 5.75 -7.12 -8.23
C LEU A 49 5.43 -7.93 -9.49
N ALA A 50 5.50 -9.26 -9.38
CA ALA A 50 5.07 -10.20 -10.41
C ALA A 50 3.54 -10.40 -10.39
N ILE A 51 2.80 -9.30 -10.53
CA ILE A 51 1.32 -9.27 -10.58
C ILE A 51 0.85 -8.68 -11.92
N PRO A 52 -0.41 -8.93 -12.34
CA PRO A 52 -0.96 -8.36 -13.56
C PRO A 52 -0.94 -6.82 -13.56
N ASP A 53 -0.78 -6.20 -14.73
CA ASP A 53 -0.74 -4.74 -14.87
C ASP A 53 -2.00 -4.05 -14.34
N ASP A 54 -3.17 -4.67 -14.49
CA ASP A 54 -4.44 -4.17 -13.93
C ASP A 54 -4.39 -4.06 -12.39
N ALA A 55 -3.76 -5.06 -11.74
CA ALA A 55 -3.54 -5.03 -10.30
C ALA A 55 -2.49 -3.99 -9.89
N LYS A 56 -1.43 -3.81 -10.70
CA LYS A 56 -0.44 -2.74 -10.48
C LYS A 56 -1.09 -1.38 -10.57
N GLN A 57 -1.90 -1.13 -11.60
CA GLN A 57 -2.64 0.13 -11.77
C GLN A 57 -3.54 0.41 -10.56
N THR A 58 -4.28 -0.60 -10.09
CA THR A 58 -5.13 -0.47 -8.88
C THR A 58 -4.30 -0.07 -7.64
N LEU A 59 -3.12 -0.66 -7.45
CA LEU A 59 -2.21 -0.33 -6.36
C LEU A 59 -1.52 1.03 -6.52
N LEU A 60 -1.28 1.47 -7.75
CA LEU A 60 -0.65 2.75 -8.08
C LEU A 60 -1.62 3.93 -7.96
N ASP A 61 -2.92 3.68 -8.10
CA ASP A 61 -4.01 4.64 -7.90
C ASP A 61 -4.36 4.83 -6.41
N LEU A 62 -4.02 3.84 -5.57
CA LEU A 62 -4.15 3.91 -4.12
C LEU A 62 -3.29 5.04 -3.55
N THR A 63 -3.95 6.06 -3.03
CA THR A 63 -3.32 7.19 -2.35
C THR A 63 -3.80 7.28 -0.89
N PRO A 64 -2.95 7.71 0.06
CA PRO A 64 -3.33 7.82 1.46
C PRO A 64 -4.48 8.82 1.67
N ALA A 65 -4.64 9.79 0.75
CA ALA A 65 -5.76 10.73 0.73
C ALA A 65 -7.12 10.06 0.46
N LEU A 66 -7.14 9.00 -0.35
CA LEU A 66 -8.34 8.17 -0.57
C LEU A 66 -8.48 7.04 0.46
N TYR A 67 -7.43 6.72 1.21
CA TYR A 67 -7.41 5.64 2.20
C TYR A 67 -7.80 6.09 3.62
N ILE A 68 -8.78 6.99 3.73
CA ILE A 68 -9.39 7.41 4.99
C ILE A 68 -10.49 6.44 5.47
N GLY A 69 -10.79 5.38 4.71
CA GLY A 69 -11.79 4.39 5.07
C GLY A 69 -13.14 5.03 5.45
N LYS A 70 -13.66 4.70 6.64
CA LYS A 70 -14.88 5.32 7.23
C LYS A 70 -14.58 6.47 8.20
N ALA A 71 -13.36 7.02 8.23
CA ALA A 71 -12.98 8.06 9.21
C ALA A 71 -13.93 9.28 9.16
N VAL A 72 -14.28 9.74 7.96
CA VAL A 72 -15.26 10.83 7.78
C VAL A 72 -16.66 10.42 8.26
N ALA A 73 -17.03 9.16 8.06
CA ALA A 73 -18.35 8.65 8.46
C ALA A 73 -18.48 8.45 9.99
N LEU A 74 -17.37 8.14 10.68
CA LEU A 74 -17.34 8.02 12.14
C LEU A 74 -17.21 9.39 12.83
N ALA A 75 -16.45 10.34 12.27
CA ALA A 75 -16.32 11.69 12.80
C ALA A 75 -17.66 12.48 12.79
N LYS A 76 -18.59 12.13 11.88
CA LYS A 76 -19.93 12.74 11.81
C LYS A 76 -20.96 12.14 12.76
N ARG A 77 -20.61 11.09 13.52
CA ARG A 77 -21.52 10.44 14.49
C ARG A 77 -21.33 10.95 15.92
N VAL A 78 -20.48 11.95 16.13
CA VAL A 78 -20.27 12.63 17.42
C VAL A 78 -21.05 13.92 17.45
#